data_AF-A0A7S0RYL6-F1
#
_entry.id   AF-A0A7S0RYL6-F1
#
_cell.length_a   1.000
_cell.length_b   1.000
_cell.length_c   1.000
_cell.angle_alpha   90.00
_cell.angle_beta   90.00
_cell.angle_gamma   90.00
#
_symmetry.space_group_name_H-M   'P 1'
#
loop_
_entity.id
_entity.type
_entity.pdbx_description
1 polymer ?
#
loop_
_entity_poly.entity_id
_entity_poly.type
_entity_poly.pdbx_seq_one_letter_code
_entity_poly.pdbx_strand_id
1 'polypeptide(L)'
;MLAQAPSRASMAIRTNTATSGPRMVCRAIPAKRLTIRAQASAAAAGGDEAWQRKVEAQAWINAWRTKQGLQPLVAGEAPAPVRLPPPAASAGAAAAEPAKNDVGEYLQLWAGLGVLYAVDQALKGALLSAGIKFPGPLVGMFGVVALLMVVGEKSASTLLGWFGPCLSWIAKWLPLFYVASLVTLPLNLSGIAGDQLIKIVIILCGGMVATLLFTAQTAVFIRTLVKTENKEVGKAKPSTPFLPSHWAAWGAIAAVSLGATLANPAQWGAAAALPFNTAMTLLGFLAGNAMPKVVQSVLHPVVMTALVANAGAALHGKLMGISYAGAQKVYYSKNMAAMGAGDLLMNFLGVVIISMGFRIYQQRDTMRRHAPEILGATFLSSVFSFFSTAFVAAALGLQSDLARALIPRSVTVALALPISAQFDAPAAITAAAVLLQGMLGANFGPSLMTAVGIKDTIARGLAAAGTAGGLGTASLTSKEPEALPFCALSYSMVGILSTVLATIPFVRNALIGIVG
;
A
#
# COMPACT_ATOMS: atom_id res chain seq x y z
N MET A 1 34.02 -34.94 -64.00
CA MET A 1 34.73 -34.10 -64.98
C MET A 1 35.84 -33.34 -64.25
N LEU A 2 37.09 -33.72 -64.53
CA LEU A 2 38.37 -32.98 -64.49
C LEU A 2 38.66 -32.07 -63.26
N ALA A 3 39.58 -32.44 -62.36
CA ALA A 3 41.06 -32.25 -62.45
C ALA A 3 41.45 -30.76 -62.33
N GLN A 4 42.33 -30.25 -61.46
CA GLN A 4 43.68 -30.67 -61.03
C GLN A 4 44.12 -29.84 -59.78
N ALA A 5 45.19 -30.27 -59.11
CA ALA A 5 45.71 -29.76 -57.83
C ALA A 5 46.91 -28.75 -57.97
N PRO A 6 47.88 -28.60 -57.02
CA PRO A 6 48.08 -27.42 -56.15
C PRO A 6 49.50 -26.76 -56.23
N SER A 7 49.79 -25.62 -55.55
CA SER A 7 51.16 -25.32 -55.03
C SER A 7 51.30 -24.09 -54.07
N ARG A 8 52.05 -24.34 -52.97
CA ARG A 8 53.11 -23.56 -52.24
C ARG A 8 53.10 -22.00 -52.30
N ALA A 9 53.05 -21.26 -51.18
CA ALA A 9 54.11 -20.94 -50.19
C ALA A 9 55.29 -20.07 -50.70
N SER A 10 55.41 -18.81 -50.25
CA SER A 10 56.61 -18.20 -49.62
C SER A 10 56.59 -16.65 -49.48
N MET A 11 56.81 -16.23 -48.24
CA MET A 11 57.59 -15.11 -47.66
C MET A 11 58.45 -14.19 -48.58
N ALA A 12 58.42 -12.86 -48.31
CA ALA A 12 59.56 -11.97 -47.95
C ALA A 12 59.66 -10.56 -48.63
N ILE A 13 59.68 -9.52 -47.78
CA ILE A 13 60.70 -8.42 -47.65
C ILE A 13 60.75 -7.18 -48.60
N ARG A 14 60.68 -5.99 -47.95
CA ARG A 14 61.22 -4.60 -48.21
C ARG A 14 60.77 -3.83 -49.48
N THR A 15 60.41 -2.56 -49.39
CA THR A 15 61.22 -1.31 -49.19
C THR A 15 60.24 -0.15 -48.83
N ASN A 16 60.54 1.05 -48.31
CA ASN A 16 61.64 1.98 -48.51
C ASN A 16 61.63 3.13 -47.45
N THR A 17 62.82 3.47 -46.93
CA THR A 17 63.41 4.81 -46.59
C THR A 17 62.70 5.93 -45.80
N ALA A 18 63.53 6.55 -44.95
CA ALA A 18 63.32 7.66 -44.01
C ALA A 18 63.55 9.07 -44.59
N THR A 19 63.07 10.10 -43.86
CA THR A 19 63.64 11.47 -43.63
C THR A 19 62.71 12.18 -42.62
N SER A 20 63.07 12.61 -41.40
CA SER A 20 63.94 13.72 -40.94
C SER A 20 63.15 14.49 -39.83
N GLY A 21 63.73 14.69 -38.63
CA GLY A 21 63.13 15.44 -37.49
C GLY A 21 63.13 16.98 -37.68
N PRO A 22 62.85 17.82 -36.65
CA PRO A 22 63.42 17.73 -35.29
C PRO A 22 62.46 18.01 -34.10
N ARG A 23 63.02 17.77 -32.90
CA ARG A 23 62.45 17.92 -31.54
C ARG A 23 62.12 19.37 -31.17
N MET A 24 61.07 19.58 -30.36
CA MET A 24 60.94 20.79 -29.52
C MET A 24 60.38 20.44 -28.11
N VAL A 25 61.32 20.33 -27.17
CA VAL A 25 61.34 20.69 -25.74
C VAL A 25 59.99 20.82 -24.98
N CYS A 26 59.82 19.95 -23.98
CA CYS A 26 58.88 20.11 -22.86
C CYS A 26 59.16 21.39 -22.05
N ARG A 27 58.14 22.23 -21.85
CA ARG A 27 58.06 23.15 -20.70
C ARG A 27 56.96 22.69 -19.76
N ALA A 28 57.36 22.34 -18.54
CA ALA A 28 56.46 21.99 -17.45
C ALA A 28 55.61 23.20 -17.02
N ILE A 29 54.30 23.02 -16.94
CA ILE A 29 53.38 23.96 -16.29
C ILE A 29 52.94 23.30 -14.96
N PRO A 30 53.02 23.99 -13.81
CA PRO A 30 52.85 23.35 -12.51
C PRO A 30 51.39 22.91 -12.25
N ALA A 31 51.26 21.68 -11.76
CA ALA A 31 50.02 20.91 -11.54
C ALA A 31 48.99 21.52 -10.56
N LYS A 32 49.21 22.71 -10.00
CA LYS A 32 48.31 23.33 -9.01
C LYS A 32 47.12 24.12 -9.60
N ARG A 33 47.15 24.50 -10.88
CA ARG A 33 46.01 25.21 -11.53
C ARG A 33 44.99 24.29 -12.20
N LEU A 34 45.33 23.04 -12.47
CA LEU A 34 44.43 22.06 -13.09
C LEU A 34 43.45 21.43 -12.08
N THR A 35 43.86 21.30 -10.81
CA THR A 35 43.01 20.73 -9.76
C THR A 35 41.85 21.64 -9.38
N ILE A 36 42.07 22.97 -9.36
CA ILE A 36 41.03 23.95 -9.00
C ILE A 36 39.94 24.02 -10.09
N ARG A 37 40.32 23.86 -11.37
CA ARG A 37 39.34 23.87 -12.48
C ARG A 37 38.57 22.54 -12.62
N ALA A 38 39.20 21.42 -12.27
CA ALA A 38 38.55 20.11 -12.25
C ALA A 38 37.60 19.94 -11.05
N GLN A 39 37.95 20.50 -9.88
CA GLN A 39 37.03 20.52 -8.73
C GLN A 39 35.86 21.50 -8.95
N ALA A 40 36.09 22.62 -9.64
CA ALA A 40 35.02 23.56 -10.00
C ALA A 40 34.05 23.00 -11.06
N SER A 41 34.48 22.11 -11.97
CA SER A 41 33.57 21.50 -12.95
C SER A 41 32.85 20.26 -12.43
N ALA A 42 33.38 19.57 -11.42
CA ALA A 42 32.71 18.43 -10.78
C ALA A 42 31.60 18.86 -9.81
N ALA A 43 31.71 20.05 -9.20
CA ALA A 43 30.65 20.63 -8.37
C ALA A 43 29.41 21.08 -9.17
N ALA A 44 29.50 21.15 -10.50
CA ALA A 44 28.43 21.64 -11.39
C ALA A 44 27.58 20.52 -12.05
N ALA A 45 27.86 19.25 -11.79
CA ALA A 45 27.09 18.12 -12.32
C ALA A 45 26.59 17.26 -11.15
N GLY A 46 25.32 17.40 -10.80
CA GLY A 46 24.64 16.68 -9.71
C GLY A 46 24.67 15.16 -9.90
N GLY A 47 25.78 14.54 -9.50
CA GLY A 47 25.96 13.10 -9.48
C GLY A 47 25.32 12.49 -8.24
N ASP A 48 24.39 11.59 -8.47
CA ASP A 48 23.62 10.79 -7.51
C ASP A 48 24.48 10.32 -6.31
N GLU A 49 24.13 10.74 -5.08
CA GLU A 49 24.86 10.40 -3.83
C GLU A 49 25.15 8.90 -3.70
N ALA A 50 24.28 8.07 -4.27
CA ALA A 50 24.42 6.61 -4.27
C ALA A 50 25.65 6.12 -5.04
N TRP A 51 26.06 6.82 -6.11
CA TRP A 51 27.26 6.49 -6.87
C TRP A 51 28.52 6.88 -6.11
N GLN A 52 28.54 8.08 -5.51
CA GLN A 52 29.64 8.54 -4.66
C GLN A 52 29.87 7.59 -3.48
N ARG A 53 28.80 7.16 -2.80
CA ARG A 53 28.89 6.19 -1.70
C ARG A 53 29.45 4.83 -2.14
N LYS A 54 29.15 4.37 -3.37
CA LYS A 54 29.72 3.12 -3.91
C LYS A 54 31.22 3.26 -4.20
N VAL A 55 31.64 4.41 -4.73
CA VAL A 55 33.06 4.69 -5.00
C VAL A 55 33.85 4.79 -3.70
N GLU A 56 33.31 5.49 -2.69
CA GLU A 56 33.92 5.60 -1.36
C GLU A 56 34.00 4.25 -0.66
N ALA A 57 32.94 3.45 -0.70
CA ALA A 57 32.93 2.09 -0.14
C ALA A 57 33.97 1.18 -0.82
N GLN A 58 34.08 1.23 -2.15
CA GLN A 58 35.07 0.45 -2.90
C GLN A 58 36.51 0.88 -2.56
N ALA A 59 36.74 2.19 -2.41
CA ALA A 59 38.03 2.73 -2.00
C ALA A 59 38.42 2.29 -0.58
N TRP A 60 37.46 2.32 0.35
CA TRP A 60 37.67 1.84 1.72
C TRP A 60 37.97 0.34 1.76
N ILE A 61 37.23 -0.48 1.01
CA ILE A 61 37.47 -1.93 0.90
C ILE A 61 38.87 -2.22 0.33
N ASN A 62 39.27 -1.52 -0.72
CA ASN A 62 40.59 -1.71 -1.32
C ASN A 62 41.71 -1.26 -0.38
N ALA A 63 41.53 -0.16 0.36
CA ALA A 63 42.50 0.28 1.38
C ALA A 63 42.65 -0.73 2.53
N TRP A 64 41.53 -1.32 2.98
CA TRP A 64 41.55 -2.38 4.00
C TRP A 64 42.26 -3.65 3.48
N ARG A 65 42.01 -4.06 2.23
CA ARG A 65 42.67 -5.22 1.59
C ARG A 65 44.18 -5.02 1.48
N THR A 66 44.64 -3.84 1.06
CA THR A 66 46.07 -3.53 0.97
C THR A 66 46.76 -3.60 2.33
N LYS A 67 46.09 -3.15 3.41
CA LYS A 67 46.62 -3.29 4.78
C LYS A 67 46.71 -4.75 5.24
N GLN A 68 45.89 -5.64 4.68
CA GLN A 68 45.88 -7.08 4.95
C GLN A 68 46.82 -7.86 3.99
N GLY A 69 47.59 -7.18 3.14
CA GLY A 69 48.44 -7.81 2.12
C GLY A 69 47.66 -8.46 0.97
N LEU A 70 46.36 -8.19 0.87
CA LEU A 70 45.47 -8.72 -0.17
C LEU A 70 45.44 -7.77 -1.38
N GLN A 71 45.38 -8.34 -2.58
CA GLN A 71 45.27 -7.53 -3.80
C GLN A 71 43.95 -6.75 -3.85
N PRO A 72 43.96 -5.49 -4.34
CA PRO A 72 42.76 -4.70 -4.52
C PRO A 72 41.87 -5.30 -5.61
N LEU A 73 40.56 -5.13 -5.46
CA LEU A 73 39.59 -5.56 -6.46
C LEU A 73 39.71 -4.63 -7.68
N VAL A 74 40.21 -5.16 -8.80
CA VAL A 74 40.26 -4.46 -10.09
C VAL A 74 38.89 -4.62 -10.75
N ALA A 75 38.21 -3.51 -11.03
CA ALA A 75 37.04 -3.52 -11.90
C ALA A 75 37.51 -3.87 -13.32
N GLY A 76 36.92 -4.90 -13.93
CA GLY A 76 37.12 -5.18 -15.35
C GLY A 76 36.83 -3.95 -16.20
N GLU A 77 37.56 -3.82 -17.32
CA GLU A 77 37.48 -2.70 -18.26
C GLU A 77 36.07 -2.12 -18.39
N ALA A 78 35.93 -0.86 -17.97
CA ALA A 78 34.73 -0.09 -18.28
C ALA A 78 34.61 -0.05 -19.82
N PRO A 79 33.46 -0.41 -20.41
CA PRO A 79 33.26 -0.20 -21.82
C PRO A 79 33.45 1.29 -22.11
N ALA A 80 34.13 1.60 -23.21
CA ALA A 80 34.37 2.96 -23.69
C ALA A 80 33.08 3.79 -23.58
N PRO A 81 33.16 5.08 -23.21
CA PRO A 81 31.99 5.92 -23.07
C PRO A 81 31.25 5.92 -24.41
N VAL A 82 30.12 5.22 -24.46
CA VAL A 82 29.15 5.38 -25.53
C VAL A 82 28.78 6.87 -25.46
N ARG A 83 29.25 7.64 -26.44
CA ARG A 83 28.70 8.97 -26.72
C ARG A 83 27.24 8.71 -27.11
N LEU A 84 26.36 8.74 -26.11
CA LEU A 84 24.94 8.93 -26.36
C LEU A 84 24.83 10.19 -27.23
N PRO A 85 24.02 10.16 -28.31
CA PRO A 85 23.68 11.40 -29.00
C PRO A 85 23.20 12.41 -27.94
N PRO A 86 23.57 13.70 -28.07
CA PRO A 86 23.10 14.71 -27.14
C PRO A 86 21.59 14.54 -26.99
N PRO A 87 21.04 14.58 -25.75
CA PRO A 87 19.61 14.43 -25.56
C PRO A 87 18.94 15.40 -26.53
N ALA A 88 18.15 14.87 -27.47
CA ALA A 88 17.25 15.68 -28.26
C ALA A 88 16.52 16.53 -27.24
N ALA A 89 16.69 17.86 -27.34
CA ALA A 89 16.29 18.81 -26.33
C ALA A 89 14.89 18.47 -25.82
N SER A 90 14.83 17.77 -24.68
CA SER A 90 13.63 17.69 -23.87
C SER A 90 13.54 19.08 -23.27
N ALA A 91 12.86 19.96 -23.99
CA ALA A 91 12.45 21.25 -23.50
C ALA A 91 11.87 21.06 -22.09
N GLY A 92 12.46 21.74 -21.12
CA GLY A 92 12.08 21.69 -19.72
C GLY A 92 13.10 21.01 -18.83
N ALA A 93 14.27 21.64 -18.65
CA ALA A 93 14.90 21.60 -17.34
C ALA A 93 13.83 22.04 -16.33
N ALA A 94 13.40 21.13 -15.45
CA ALA A 94 12.56 21.50 -14.34
C ALA A 94 13.40 22.39 -13.42
N ALA A 95 13.36 23.69 -13.71
CA ALA A 95 13.40 24.70 -12.69
C ALA A 95 12.55 24.22 -11.51
N ALA A 96 12.99 24.49 -10.28
CA ALA A 96 12.16 24.34 -9.10
C ALA A 96 10.74 24.75 -9.47
N GLU A 97 9.79 23.79 -9.46
CA GLU A 97 8.44 24.06 -9.95
C GLU A 97 7.97 25.31 -9.21
N PRO A 98 7.60 26.40 -9.91
CA PRO A 98 6.96 27.53 -9.25
C PRO A 98 5.77 26.95 -8.51
N ALA A 99 5.55 27.34 -7.25
CA ALA A 99 4.44 26.88 -6.44
C ALA A 99 3.16 26.87 -7.29
N LYS A 100 2.79 25.68 -7.79
CA LYS A 100 1.59 25.50 -8.61
C LYS A 100 0.45 25.97 -7.74
N ASN A 101 -0.45 26.77 -8.29
CA ASN A 101 -1.59 27.37 -7.60
C ASN A 101 -2.21 26.41 -6.57
N ASP A 102 -1.71 26.44 -5.32
CA ASP A 102 -2.01 25.43 -4.30
C ASP A 102 -3.52 25.35 -4.09
N VAL A 103 -4.18 26.51 -4.14
CA VAL A 103 -5.62 26.67 -3.99
C VAL A 103 -6.41 25.88 -5.04
N GLY A 104 -5.95 25.85 -6.31
CA GLY A 104 -6.62 25.13 -7.39
C GLY A 104 -6.58 23.61 -7.19
N GLU A 105 -5.42 23.08 -6.79
CA GLU A 105 -5.28 21.65 -6.48
C GLU A 105 -6.07 21.26 -5.23
N TYR A 106 -6.11 22.10 -4.19
CA TYR A 106 -6.95 21.87 -3.01
C TYR A 106 -8.44 21.92 -3.34
N LEU A 107 -8.91 22.87 -4.15
CA LEU A 107 -10.30 22.93 -4.60
C LEU A 107 -10.68 21.69 -5.39
N GLN A 108 -9.81 21.24 -6.30
CA GLN A 108 -10.01 20.03 -7.09
C GLN A 108 -10.04 18.77 -6.21
N LEU A 109 -9.16 18.69 -5.20
CA LEU A 109 -9.17 17.61 -4.20
C LEU A 109 -10.50 17.54 -3.46
N TRP A 110 -10.98 18.66 -2.92
CA TRP A 110 -12.22 18.69 -2.15
C TRP A 110 -13.46 18.48 -3.02
N ALA A 111 -13.47 19.03 -4.24
CA ALA A 111 -14.51 18.75 -5.22
C ALA A 111 -14.54 17.27 -5.59
N GLY A 112 -13.38 16.65 -5.84
CA GLY A 112 -13.28 15.22 -6.13
C GLY A 112 -13.78 14.35 -4.97
N LEU A 113 -13.40 14.66 -3.73
CA LEU A 113 -13.91 13.97 -2.54
C LEU A 113 -15.43 14.15 -2.40
N GLY A 114 -15.94 15.37 -2.62
CA GLY A 114 -17.36 15.68 -2.58
C GLY A 114 -18.16 14.91 -3.62
N VAL A 115 -17.66 14.79 -4.85
CA VAL A 115 -18.29 13.98 -5.91
C VAL A 115 -18.35 12.50 -5.52
N LEU A 116 -17.24 11.92 -5.07
CA LEU A 116 -17.24 10.50 -4.66
C LEU A 116 -18.17 10.25 -3.46
N TYR A 117 -18.22 11.18 -2.51
CA TYR A 117 -19.13 11.10 -1.36
C TYR A 117 -20.60 11.21 -1.80
N ALA A 118 -20.92 12.14 -2.69
CA ALA A 118 -22.28 12.29 -3.22
C ALA A 118 -22.73 11.03 -3.97
N VAL A 119 -21.84 10.43 -4.78
CA VAL A 119 -22.09 9.17 -5.48
C VAL A 119 -22.35 8.03 -4.47
N ASP A 120 -21.53 7.92 -3.43
CA ASP A 120 -21.73 6.90 -2.38
C ASP A 120 -23.12 7.03 -1.71
N GLN A 121 -23.48 8.25 -1.29
CA GLN A 121 -24.77 8.50 -0.63
C GLN A 121 -25.95 8.26 -1.58
N ALA A 122 -25.85 8.68 -2.83
CA ALA A 122 -26.88 8.45 -3.84
C ALA A 122 -27.09 6.94 -4.09
N LEU A 123 -26.01 6.17 -4.22
CA LEU A 123 -26.08 4.72 -4.42
C LEU A 123 -26.64 3.99 -3.20
N LYS A 124 -26.25 4.39 -1.99
CA LYS A 124 -26.84 3.86 -0.75
C LYS A 124 -28.35 4.13 -0.71
N GLY A 125 -28.77 5.36 -0.99
CA GLY A 125 -30.18 5.73 -1.03
C GLY A 125 -30.98 4.93 -2.07
N ALA A 126 -30.43 4.79 -3.28
CA ALA A 126 -31.08 4.07 -4.38
C ALA A 126 -31.21 2.55 -4.13
N LEU A 127 -30.19 1.92 -3.54
CA LEU A 127 -30.26 0.48 -3.22
C LEU A 127 -31.20 0.18 -2.06
N LEU A 128 -31.22 1.05 -1.04
CA LEU A 128 -32.13 0.94 0.07
C LEU A 128 -33.59 1.11 -0.38
N SER A 129 -33.88 2.07 -1.26
CA SER A 129 -35.23 2.25 -1.80
C SER A 129 -35.65 1.08 -2.71
N ALA A 130 -34.70 0.41 -3.36
CA ALA A 130 -34.94 -0.80 -4.13
C ALA A 130 -35.00 -2.09 -3.29
N GLY A 131 -34.80 -2.01 -1.96
CA GLY A 131 -34.77 -3.18 -1.07
C GLY A 131 -33.57 -4.12 -1.29
N ILE A 132 -32.54 -3.67 -2.00
CA ILE A 132 -31.36 -4.46 -2.34
C ILE A 132 -30.33 -4.37 -1.21
N LYS A 133 -30.08 -5.49 -0.52
CA LYS A 133 -29.08 -5.61 0.56
C LYS A 133 -27.64 -5.73 0.02
N PHE A 134 -27.30 -4.96 -1.00
CA PHE A 134 -25.95 -4.96 -1.59
C PHE A 134 -25.22 -3.65 -1.22
N PRO A 135 -23.90 -3.68 -0.94
CA PRO A 135 -23.18 -2.46 -0.57
C PRO A 135 -23.10 -1.44 -1.72
N GLY A 136 -23.75 -0.28 -1.56
CA GLY A 136 -23.70 0.85 -2.51
C GLY A 136 -22.30 1.26 -2.99
N PRO A 137 -21.29 1.39 -2.12
CA PRO A 137 -19.93 1.72 -2.56
C PRO A 137 -19.36 0.76 -3.60
N LEU A 138 -19.72 -0.52 -3.56
CA LEU A 138 -19.25 -1.51 -4.53
C LEU A 138 -19.87 -1.30 -5.90
N VAL A 139 -21.16 -0.97 -5.95
CA VAL A 139 -21.82 -0.57 -7.21
C VAL A 139 -21.09 0.62 -7.81
N GLY A 140 -20.72 1.61 -6.98
CA GLY A 140 -19.98 2.79 -7.43
C GLY A 140 -18.59 2.43 -7.96
N MET A 141 -17.87 1.54 -7.27
CA MET A 141 -16.57 1.05 -7.72
C MET A 141 -16.64 0.34 -9.09
N PHE A 142 -17.58 -0.58 -9.28
CA PHE A 142 -17.79 -1.23 -10.59
C PHE A 142 -18.27 -0.25 -11.65
N GLY A 143 -19.14 0.68 -11.27
CA GLY A 143 -19.64 1.75 -12.13
C GLY A 143 -18.51 2.65 -12.65
N VAL A 144 -17.54 3.01 -11.81
CA VAL A 144 -16.35 3.76 -12.22
C VAL A 144 -15.52 2.99 -13.25
N VAL A 145 -15.28 1.70 -13.01
CA VAL A 145 -14.52 0.87 -13.97
C VAL A 145 -15.26 0.79 -15.31
N ALA A 146 -16.57 0.53 -15.28
CA ALA A 146 -17.39 0.45 -16.49
C ALA A 146 -17.43 1.80 -17.24
N LEU A 147 -17.60 2.91 -16.53
CA LEU A 147 -17.59 4.25 -17.11
C LEU A 147 -16.26 4.54 -17.82
N LEU A 148 -15.14 4.30 -17.14
CA LEU A 148 -13.81 4.56 -17.71
C LEU A 148 -13.53 3.66 -18.92
N MET A 149 -14.04 2.42 -18.94
CA MET A 149 -13.95 1.53 -20.09
C MET A 149 -14.76 2.01 -21.30
N VAL A 150 -15.92 2.66 -21.09
CA VAL A 150 -16.82 3.11 -22.17
C VAL A 150 -16.43 4.47 -22.74
N VAL A 151 -15.93 5.38 -21.89
CA VAL A 151 -15.69 6.79 -22.23
C VAL A 151 -14.46 7.01 -23.14
N GLY A 152 -13.67 5.96 -23.38
CA GLY A 152 -12.50 5.97 -24.27
C GLY A 152 -11.25 6.56 -23.61
N GLU A 153 -10.07 6.15 -24.11
CA GLU A 153 -8.77 6.39 -23.45
C GLU A 153 -8.46 7.87 -23.16
N LYS A 154 -8.75 8.76 -24.11
CA LYS A 154 -8.51 10.20 -23.94
C LYS A 154 -9.31 10.77 -22.78
N SER A 155 -10.61 10.54 -22.77
CA SER A 155 -11.50 11.05 -21.73
C SER A 155 -11.28 10.35 -20.38
N ALA A 156 -10.96 9.05 -20.39
CA ALA A 156 -10.54 8.33 -19.18
C ALA A 156 -9.27 8.93 -18.57
N SER A 157 -8.27 9.28 -19.38
CA SER A 157 -7.04 9.93 -18.90
C SER A 157 -7.32 11.32 -18.30
N THR A 158 -8.24 12.09 -18.89
CA THR A 158 -8.68 13.39 -18.34
C THR A 158 -9.38 13.21 -17.01
N LEU A 159 -10.29 12.25 -16.89
CA LEU A 159 -10.98 11.94 -15.62
C LEU A 159 -9.98 11.49 -14.54
N LEU A 160 -9.04 10.61 -14.88
CA LEU A 160 -7.99 10.18 -13.96
C LEU A 160 -7.09 11.33 -13.51
N GLY A 161 -6.75 12.25 -14.41
CA GLY A 161 -6.03 13.48 -14.08
C GLY A 161 -6.83 14.37 -13.14
N TRP A 162 -8.14 14.52 -13.38
CA TRP A 162 -9.02 15.32 -12.53
C TRP A 162 -9.18 14.73 -11.13
N PHE A 163 -9.35 13.41 -11.00
CA PHE A 163 -9.43 12.75 -9.70
C PHE A 163 -8.06 12.53 -9.03
N GLY A 164 -6.94 12.79 -9.74
CA GLY A 164 -5.57 12.50 -9.28
C GLY A 164 -5.24 12.99 -7.86
N PRO A 165 -5.49 14.28 -7.51
CA PRO A 165 -5.26 14.79 -6.16
C PRO A 165 -6.08 14.05 -5.09
N CYS A 166 -7.38 13.82 -5.35
CA CYS A 166 -8.28 13.08 -4.48
C CYS A 166 -7.82 11.63 -4.27
N LEU A 167 -7.49 10.90 -5.34
CA LEU A 167 -7.01 9.51 -5.27
C LEU A 167 -5.68 9.37 -4.52
N SER A 168 -4.82 10.39 -4.63
CA SER A 168 -3.53 10.44 -3.91
C SER A 168 -3.75 10.70 -2.42
N TRP A 169 -4.68 11.61 -2.10
CA TRP A 169 -5.08 11.87 -0.72
C TRP A 169 -5.70 10.64 -0.07
N ILE A 170 -6.65 9.98 -0.74
CA ILE A 170 -7.28 8.75 -0.23
C ILE A 170 -6.23 7.67 0.03
N ALA A 171 -5.29 7.44 -0.90
CA ALA A 171 -4.23 6.45 -0.72
C ALA A 171 -3.33 6.75 0.50
N LYS A 172 -3.04 8.04 0.75
CA LYS A 172 -2.22 8.48 1.89
C LYS A 172 -2.92 8.31 3.23
N TRP A 173 -4.22 8.59 3.29
CA TRP A 173 -5.02 8.56 4.52
C TRP A 173 -5.82 7.27 4.71
N LEU A 174 -5.74 6.33 3.76
CA LEU A 174 -6.46 5.06 3.77
C LEU A 174 -6.42 4.35 5.13
N PRO A 175 -5.27 4.30 5.84
CA PRO A 175 -5.23 3.60 7.11
C PRO A 175 -6.02 4.22 8.26
N LEU A 176 -6.29 5.52 8.18
CA LEU A 176 -7.01 6.26 9.19
C LEU A 176 -8.50 5.85 9.24
N PHE A 177 -9.12 5.63 8.08
CA PHE A 177 -10.58 5.46 8.00
C PHE A 177 -11.10 4.20 8.70
N TYR A 178 -10.25 3.21 8.93
CA TYR A 178 -10.64 1.99 9.65
C TYR A 178 -10.28 1.97 11.14
N VAL A 179 -9.62 3.02 11.66
CA VAL A 179 -9.20 3.09 13.07
C VAL A 179 -10.39 3.07 14.03
N ALA A 180 -11.56 3.57 13.63
CA ALA A 180 -12.70 3.68 14.54
C ALA A 180 -13.16 2.33 15.13
N SER A 181 -13.03 1.26 14.35
CA SER A 181 -13.36 -0.10 14.82
C SER A 181 -12.35 -0.62 15.86
N LEU A 182 -11.10 -0.14 15.80
CA LEU A 182 -10.06 -0.49 16.77
C LEU A 182 -10.19 0.32 18.06
N VAL A 183 -10.62 1.58 17.93
CA VAL A 183 -10.86 2.43 19.11
C VAL A 183 -11.96 1.84 19.99
N THR A 184 -12.99 1.26 19.38
CA THR A 184 -14.08 0.59 20.10
C THR A 184 -13.77 -0.87 20.45
N LEU A 185 -12.63 -1.42 20.03
CA LEU A 185 -12.31 -2.82 20.26
C LEU A 185 -12.34 -3.22 21.75
N PRO A 186 -11.78 -2.45 22.70
CA PRO A 186 -11.87 -2.81 24.12
C PRO A 186 -13.30 -3.01 24.63
N LEU A 187 -14.24 -2.17 24.17
CA LEU A 187 -15.67 -2.33 24.49
C LEU A 187 -16.21 -3.66 23.98
N ASN A 188 -15.86 -4.02 22.74
CA ASN A 188 -16.36 -5.21 22.07
C ASN A 188 -15.68 -6.51 22.55
N LEU A 189 -14.48 -6.42 23.13
CA LEU A 189 -13.78 -7.56 23.73
C LEU A 189 -14.24 -7.87 25.16
N SER A 190 -14.77 -6.87 25.89
CA SER A 190 -15.14 -7.02 27.31
C SER A 190 -16.21 -8.10 27.59
N GLY A 191 -16.98 -8.52 26.59
CA GLY A 191 -17.98 -9.58 26.68
C GLY A 191 -17.54 -10.94 26.14
N ILE A 192 -16.30 -11.09 25.66
CA ILE A 192 -15.83 -12.31 25.00
C ILE A 192 -15.02 -13.14 25.99
N ALA A 193 -15.40 -14.42 26.17
CA ALA A 193 -14.67 -15.34 27.02
C ALA A 193 -13.24 -15.60 26.51
N GLY A 194 -12.29 -15.81 27.42
CA GLY A 194 -10.87 -15.96 27.07
C GLY A 194 -10.56 -17.14 26.15
N ASP A 195 -11.32 -18.23 26.25
CA ASP A 195 -11.20 -19.38 25.35
C ASP A 195 -11.56 -19.02 23.90
N GLN A 196 -12.56 -18.16 23.71
CA GLN A 196 -12.99 -17.67 22.39
C GLN A 196 -11.90 -16.79 21.76
N LEU A 197 -11.21 -15.96 22.56
CA LEU A 197 -10.09 -15.16 22.08
C LEU A 197 -8.92 -16.02 21.60
N ILE A 198 -8.60 -17.09 22.34
CA ILE A 198 -7.56 -18.05 21.93
C ILE A 198 -7.93 -18.70 20.59
N LYS A 199 -9.18 -19.14 20.43
CA LYS A 199 -9.68 -19.70 19.17
C LYS A 199 -9.56 -18.71 18.01
N ILE A 200 -9.92 -17.44 18.22
CA ILE A 200 -9.73 -16.37 17.21
C ILE A 200 -8.25 -16.28 16.80
N VAL A 201 -7.33 -16.22 17.76
CA VAL A 201 -5.89 -16.13 17.46
C VAL A 201 -5.38 -17.35 16.68
N ILE A 202 -5.80 -18.55 17.04
CA ILE A 202 -5.45 -19.78 16.32
C ILE A 202 -5.93 -19.71 14.87
N ILE A 203 -7.18 -19.29 14.65
CA ILE A 203 -7.77 -19.15 13.30
C ILE A 203 -7.02 -18.10 12.49
N LEU A 204 -6.68 -16.95 13.08
CA LEU A 204 -5.95 -15.89 12.37
C LEU A 204 -4.53 -16.32 12.02
N CYS A 205 -3.79 -16.92 12.95
CA CYS A 205 -2.41 -17.37 12.71
C CYS A 205 -2.36 -18.52 11.69
N GLY A 206 -3.11 -19.59 11.93
CA GLY A 206 -3.14 -20.76 11.03
C GLY A 206 -3.75 -20.41 9.68
N GLY A 207 -4.83 -19.63 9.69
CA GLY A 207 -5.48 -19.16 8.48
C GLY A 207 -4.62 -18.21 7.66
N MET A 208 -3.79 -17.36 8.27
CA MET A 208 -2.84 -16.52 7.54
C MET A 208 -1.83 -17.37 6.77
N VAL A 209 -1.21 -18.35 7.42
CA VAL A 209 -0.29 -19.29 6.78
C VAL A 209 -0.98 -20.06 5.64
N ALA A 210 -2.15 -20.64 5.93
CA ALA A 210 -2.87 -21.46 4.96
C ALA A 210 -3.29 -20.66 3.72
N THR A 211 -3.92 -19.50 3.91
CA THR A 211 -4.37 -18.65 2.78
C THR A 211 -3.19 -18.11 1.99
N LEU A 212 -2.09 -17.71 2.65
CA LEU A 212 -0.89 -17.21 1.97
C LEU A 212 -0.29 -18.27 1.04
N LEU A 213 -0.02 -19.46 1.59
CA LEU A 213 0.62 -20.55 0.84
C LEU A 213 -0.31 -21.07 -0.26
N PHE A 214 -1.60 -21.24 0.03
CA PHE A 214 -2.59 -21.66 -0.96
C PHE A 214 -2.67 -20.67 -2.14
N THR A 215 -2.73 -19.37 -1.87
CA THR A 215 -2.78 -18.33 -2.91
C THR A 215 -1.51 -18.35 -3.76
N ALA A 216 -0.34 -18.44 -3.12
CA ALA A 216 0.93 -18.44 -3.81
C ALA A 216 1.10 -19.69 -4.70
N GLN A 217 0.79 -20.87 -4.17
CA GLN A 217 0.86 -22.13 -4.92
C GLN A 217 -0.14 -22.16 -6.08
N THR A 218 -1.37 -21.68 -5.86
CA THR A 218 -2.38 -21.58 -6.92
C THR A 218 -1.93 -20.65 -8.04
N ALA A 219 -1.35 -19.49 -7.69
CA ALA A 219 -0.80 -18.56 -8.67
C ALA A 219 0.34 -19.18 -9.49
N VAL A 220 1.27 -19.88 -8.84
CA VAL A 220 2.35 -20.60 -9.53
C VAL A 220 1.78 -21.69 -10.44
N PHE A 221 0.83 -22.48 -9.95
CA PHE A 221 0.20 -23.56 -10.72
C PHE A 221 -0.47 -23.01 -11.99
N ILE A 222 -1.32 -22.00 -11.88
CA ILE A 222 -1.98 -21.40 -13.05
C ILE A 222 -0.93 -20.82 -14.01
N ARG A 223 0.11 -20.16 -13.49
CA ARG A 223 1.19 -19.61 -14.32
C ARG A 223 1.92 -20.69 -15.11
N THR A 224 2.17 -21.86 -14.52
CA THR A 224 2.80 -22.98 -15.26
C THR A 224 1.93 -23.49 -16.42
N LEU A 225 0.61 -23.30 -16.35
CA LEU A 225 -0.31 -23.66 -17.42
C LEU A 225 -0.36 -22.61 -18.55
N VAL A 226 -0.28 -21.31 -18.21
CA VAL A 226 -0.54 -20.21 -19.16
C VAL A 226 0.74 -19.63 -19.80
N LYS A 227 1.92 -19.80 -19.17
CA LYS A 227 3.23 -19.36 -19.67
C LYS A 227 3.29 -17.88 -20.11
N THR A 228 2.68 -16.98 -19.34
CA THR A 228 2.75 -15.53 -19.62
C THR A 228 4.16 -14.96 -19.43
N GLU A 229 4.62 -14.16 -20.40
CA GLU A 229 5.91 -13.47 -20.37
C GLU A 229 5.88 -12.32 -19.35
N ASN A 230 6.96 -12.18 -18.58
CA ASN A 230 7.08 -11.17 -17.52
C ASN A 230 7.77 -9.91 -18.06
N LYS A 231 7.16 -8.73 -17.89
CA LYS A 231 7.86 -7.45 -18.09
C LYS A 231 7.93 -6.70 -16.77
N GLU A 232 9.11 -6.16 -16.48
CA GLU A 232 9.34 -5.32 -15.32
C GLU A 232 8.35 -4.15 -15.30
N VAL A 233 7.67 -3.98 -14.18
CA VAL A 233 6.74 -2.87 -13.99
C VAL A 233 7.47 -1.72 -13.30
N GLY A 234 7.21 -0.50 -13.79
CA GLY A 234 7.88 0.71 -13.33
C GLY A 234 7.73 0.97 -11.83
N LYS A 235 8.78 1.54 -11.23
CA LYS A 235 8.87 1.85 -9.81
C LYS A 235 7.82 2.88 -9.39
N ALA A 236 7.13 2.63 -8.28
CA ALA A 236 6.22 3.61 -7.70
C ALA A 236 6.97 4.80 -7.10
N LYS A 237 6.37 5.99 -7.23
CA LYS A 237 6.87 7.22 -6.60
C LYS A 237 6.67 7.13 -5.08
N PRO A 238 7.64 7.59 -4.25
CA PRO A 238 7.48 7.63 -2.81
C PRO A 238 6.28 8.52 -2.41
N SER A 239 5.62 8.17 -1.30
CA SER A 239 4.55 8.99 -0.73
C SER A 239 5.10 10.34 -0.24
N THR A 240 4.40 11.43 -0.55
CA THR A 240 4.76 12.78 -0.08
C THR A 240 4.69 12.86 1.45
N PRO A 241 5.71 13.42 2.14
CA PRO A 241 5.73 13.52 3.60
C PRO A 241 4.54 14.34 4.16
N PHE A 242 4.26 14.18 5.45
CA PHE A 242 3.23 14.99 6.13
C PHE A 242 3.80 16.38 6.44
N LEU A 243 3.06 17.44 6.07
CA LEU A 243 3.48 18.82 6.33
C LEU A 243 3.40 19.16 7.83
N PRO A 244 4.30 20.01 8.36
CA PRO A 244 4.25 20.51 9.74
C PRO A 244 2.92 21.22 10.09
N SER A 245 2.26 21.83 9.10
CA SER A 245 0.96 22.49 9.28
C SER A 245 -0.13 21.55 9.78
N HIS A 246 -0.10 20.26 9.43
CA HIS A 246 -1.08 19.29 9.93
C HIS A 246 -0.99 19.11 11.43
N TRP A 247 0.23 19.08 11.98
CA TRP A 247 0.47 18.94 13.41
C TRP A 247 -0.06 20.16 14.17
N ALA A 248 0.24 21.36 13.68
CA ALA A 248 -0.23 22.60 14.28
C ALA A 248 -1.76 22.72 14.22
N ALA A 249 -2.38 22.43 13.07
CA ALA A 249 -3.82 22.53 12.88
C ALA A 249 -4.58 21.56 13.78
N TRP A 250 -4.24 20.26 13.77
CA TRP A 250 -4.93 19.27 14.60
C TRP A 250 -4.58 19.43 16.09
N GLY A 251 -3.37 19.86 16.41
CA GLY A 251 -2.98 20.22 17.78
C GLY A 251 -3.81 21.37 18.34
N ALA A 252 -4.02 22.44 17.55
CA ALA A 252 -4.85 23.57 17.94
C ALA A 252 -6.32 23.16 18.12
N ILE A 253 -6.89 22.37 17.20
CA ILE A 253 -8.28 21.87 17.33
C ILE A 253 -8.43 21.02 18.60
N ALA A 254 -7.48 20.14 18.88
CA ALA A 254 -7.48 19.34 20.11
C ALA A 254 -7.43 20.23 21.37
N ALA A 255 -6.51 21.21 21.40
CA ALA A 255 -6.35 22.10 22.54
C ALA A 255 -7.59 22.97 22.78
N VAL A 256 -8.15 23.58 21.73
CA VAL A 256 -9.35 24.43 21.82
C VAL A 256 -10.57 23.61 22.27
N SER A 257 -10.78 22.43 21.69
CA SER A 257 -11.91 21.57 22.06
C SER A 257 -11.80 21.05 23.49
N LEU A 258 -10.59 20.71 23.93
CA LEU A 258 -10.33 20.30 25.31
C LEU A 258 -10.53 21.48 26.28
N GLY A 259 -10.02 22.67 25.93
CA GLY A 259 -10.20 23.89 26.71
C GLY A 259 -11.66 24.30 26.87
N ALA A 260 -12.47 24.19 25.81
CA ALA A 260 -13.91 24.43 25.86
C ALA A 260 -14.61 23.43 26.80
N THR A 261 -14.23 22.15 26.73
CA THR A 261 -14.76 21.11 27.63
C THR A 261 -14.37 21.39 29.09
N LEU A 262 -13.15 21.83 29.35
CA LEU A 262 -12.68 22.17 30.70
C LEU A 262 -13.37 23.42 31.27
N ALA A 263 -13.66 24.41 30.43
CA ALA A 263 -14.31 25.65 30.84
C ALA A 263 -15.76 25.41 31.31
N ASN A 264 -16.51 24.56 30.61
CA ASN A 264 -17.85 24.14 31.03
C ASN A 264 -18.21 22.77 30.42
N PRO A 265 -18.00 21.66 31.16
CA PRO A 265 -18.28 20.32 30.65
C PRO A 265 -19.74 20.09 30.28
N ALA A 266 -20.68 20.69 31.03
CA ALA A 266 -22.11 20.51 30.80
C ALA A 266 -22.59 21.20 29.51
N GLN A 267 -22.04 22.37 29.20
CA GLN A 267 -22.42 23.14 28.01
C GLN A 267 -21.68 22.69 26.75
N TRP A 268 -20.35 22.51 26.85
CA TRP A 268 -19.49 22.33 25.69
C TRP A 268 -18.98 20.89 25.50
N GLY A 269 -19.10 20.02 26.51
CA GLY A 269 -18.53 18.67 26.46
C GLY A 269 -19.02 17.88 25.25
N ALA A 270 -20.32 17.77 25.05
CA ALA A 270 -20.89 17.04 23.91
C ALA A 270 -20.49 17.64 22.55
N ALA A 271 -20.54 18.98 22.40
CA ALA A 271 -20.19 19.66 21.16
C ALA A 271 -18.70 19.56 20.82
N ALA A 272 -17.84 19.58 21.84
CA ALA A 272 -16.40 19.45 21.70
C ALA A 272 -15.92 18.01 21.46
N ALA A 273 -16.76 17.00 21.75
CA ALA A 273 -16.40 15.59 21.63
C ALA A 273 -15.96 15.21 20.21
N LEU A 274 -16.73 15.62 19.19
CA LEU A 274 -16.41 15.32 17.78
C LEU A 274 -15.08 15.94 17.33
N PRO A 275 -14.86 17.26 17.42
CA PRO A 275 -13.60 17.87 16.97
C PRO A 275 -12.41 17.40 17.79
N PHE A 276 -12.56 17.21 19.11
CA PHE A 276 -11.49 16.70 19.97
C PHE A 276 -11.07 15.27 19.59
N ASN A 277 -12.02 14.33 19.52
CA ASN A 277 -11.71 12.94 19.24
C ASN A 277 -11.18 12.74 17.81
N THR A 278 -11.66 13.54 16.86
CA THR A 278 -11.14 13.56 15.47
C THR A 278 -9.70 14.04 15.45
N ALA A 279 -9.40 15.14 16.14
CA ALA A 279 -8.05 15.68 16.25
C ALA A 279 -7.09 14.70 16.94
N MET A 280 -7.50 14.07 18.04
CA MET A 280 -6.69 13.04 18.72
C MET A 280 -6.42 11.83 17.82
N THR A 281 -7.40 11.39 17.03
CA THR A 281 -7.20 10.31 16.06
C THR A 281 -6.18 10.71 14.99
N LEU A 282 -6.28 11.93 14.45
CA LEU A 282 -5.37 12.42 13.41
C LEU A 282 -3.94 12.65 13.93
N LEU A 283 -3.80 13.21 15.13
CA LEU A 283 -2.50 13.34 15.80
C LEU A 283 -1.88 11.96 16.07
N GLY A 284 -2.68 10.98 16.49
CA GLY A 284 -2.22 9.60 16.63
C GLY A 284 -1.69 9.00 15.32
N PHE A 285 -2.34 9.31 14.20
CA PHE A 285 -1.92 8.85 12.87
C PHE A 285 -0.63 9.52 12.42
N LEU A 286 -0.52 10.83 12.62
CA LEU A 286 0.72 11.56 12.34
C LEU A 286 1.88 11.04 13.20
N ALA A 287 1.64 10.81 14.49
CA ALA A 287 2.61 10.24 15.42
C ALA A 287 3.06 8.84 15.02
N GLY A 288 2.12 7.94 14.70
CA GLY A 288 2.45 6.59 14.24
C GLY A 288 3.32 6.59 12.98
N ASN A 289 3.04 7.48 12.02
CA ASN A 289 3.82 7.59 10.79
C ASN A 289 5.17 8.31 10.98
N ALA A 290 5.32 9.15 12.00
CA ALA A 290 6.57 9.84 12.32
C ALA A 290 7.58 8.95 13.08
N MET A 291 7.14 7.81 13.61
CA MET A 291 8.02 6.89 14.33
C MET A 291 9.10 6.25 13.43
N PRO A 292 10.27 5.91 14.00
CA PRO A 292 11.28 5.12 13.28
C PRO A 292 10.71 3.78 12.80
N LYS A 293 11.17 3.30 11.64
CA LYS A 293 10.71 2.01 11.05
C LYS A 293 10.84 0.81 11.99
N VAL A 294 11.86 0.82 12.87
CA VAL A 294 12.09 -0.21 13.89
C VAL A 294 10.94 -0.26 14.91
N VAL A 295 10.38 0.90 15.27
CA VAL A 295 9.21 0.96 16.15
C VAL A 295 7.97 0.55 15.36
N GLN A 296 7.81 1.00 14.12
CA GLN A 296 6.65 0.68 13.27
C GLN A 296 6.50 -0.82 12.97
N SER A 297 7.61 -1.60 12.98
CA SER A 297 7.54 -3.05 12.83
C SER A 297 6.92 -3.77 14.03
N VAL A 298 6.97 -3.15 15.22
CA VAL A 298 6.37 -3.70 16.45
C VAL A 298 5.00 -3.03 16.70
N LEU A 299 4.99 -1.70 16.72
CA LEU A 299 3.82 -0.87 16.90
C LEU A 299 3.41 -0.23 15.57
N HIS A 300 2.59 -0.96 14.81
CA HIS A 300 2.10 -0.49 13.52
C HIS A 300 1.44 0.92 13.66
N PRO A 301 1.63 1.85 12.71
CA PRO A 301 1.08 3.22 12.82
C PRO A 301 -0.42 3.27 13.14
N VAL A 302 -1.20 2.33 12.59
CA VAL A 302 -2.64 2.18 12.86
C VAL A 302 -2.92 1.84 14.33
N VAL A 303 -2.11 0.97 14.95
CA VAL A 303 -2.25 0.60 16.36
C VAL A 303 -1.93 1.80 17.24
N MET A 304 -0.85 2.54 16.95
CA MET A 304 -0.55 3.79 17.65
C MET A 304 -1.70 4.80 17.52
N THR A 305 -2.28 4.92 16.33
CA THR A 305 -3.44 5.78 16.09
C THR A 305 -4.61 5.40 16.99
N ALA A 306 -4.93 4.10 17.07
CA ALA A 306 -6.01 3.59 17.91
C ALA A 306 -5.73 3.80 19.41
N LEU A 307 -4.48 3.69 19.86
CA LEU A 307 -4.08 3.92 21.25
C LEU A 307 -4.24 5.41 21.62
N VAL A 308 -3.76 6.32 20.79
CA VAL A 308 -3.89 7.77 21.02
C VAL A 308 -5.35 8.21 20.97
N ALA A 309 -6.13 7.69 20.02
CA ALA A 309 -7.57 7.96 19.94
C ALA A 309 -8.32 7.43 21.16
N ASN A 310 -7.99 6.24 21.65
CA ASN A 310 -8.55 5.70 22.90
C ASN A 310 -8.20 6.55 24.12
N ALA A 311 -6.94 6.98 24.24
CA ALA A 311 -6.50 7.85 25.32
C ALA A 311 -7.22 9.21 25.27
N GLY A 312 -7.39 9.77 24.08
CA GLY A 312 -8.21 10.96 23.85
C GLY A 312 -9.66 10.75 24.30
N ALA A 313 -10.33 9.71 23.80
CA ALA A 313 -11.70 9.40 24.19
C ALA A 313 -11.85 9.23 25.71
N ALA A 314 -10.94 8.49 26.35
CA ALA A 314 -10.92 8.30 27.80
C ALA A 314 -10.73 9.61 28.57
N LEU A 315 -9.80 10.47 28.12
CA LEU A 315 -9.57 11.78 28.71
C LEU A 315 -10.82 12.66 28.64
N HIS A 316 -11.41 12.78 27.45
CA HIS A 316 -12.60 13.60 27.22
C HIS A 316 -13.81 13.06 27.99
N GLY A 317 -13.99 11.74 28.01
CA GLY A 317 -15.03 11.09 28.80
C GLY A 317 -14.89 11.34 30.30
N LYS A 318 -13.67 11.31 30.83
CA LYS A 318 -13.39 11.63 32.24
C LYS A 318 -13.78 13.07 32.57
N LEU A 319 -13.53 14.02 31.67
CA LEU A 319 -13.92 15.44 31.86
C LEU A 319 -15.44 15.64 31.84
N MET A 320 -16.15 14.84 31.04
CA MET A 320 -17.62 14.85 31.02
C MET A 320 -18.25 14.00 32.13
N GLY A 321 -17.45 13.34 32.98
CA GLY A 321 -17.95 12.46 34.04
C GLY A 321 -18.60 11.15 33.52
N ILE A 322 -18.32 10.74 32.28
CA ILE A 322 -18.84 9.50 31.71
C ILE A 322 -17.82 8.35 31.83
N SER A 323 -18.32 7.12 31.92
CA SER A 323 -17.48 5.93 31.98
C SER A 323 -16.66 5.74 30.69
N TYR A 324 -15.57 4.97 30.76
CA TYR A 324 -14.77 4.65 29.57
C TYR A 324 -15.60 3.99 28.44
N ALA A 325 -16.49 3.07 28.81
CA ALA A 325 -17.43 2.47 27.87
C ALA A 325 -18.39 3.52 27.25
N GLY A 326 -18.84 4.49 28.06
CA GLY A 326 -19.60 5.64 27.57
C GLY A 326 -18.80 6.49 26.58
N ALA A 327 -17.52 6.76 26.89
CA ALA A 327 -16.65 7.54 26.02
C ALA A 327 -16.41 6.86 24.66
N GLN A 328 -16.28 5.53 24.64
CA GLN A 328 -16.18 4.77 23.38
C GLN A 328 -17.47 4.83 22.56
N LYS A 329 -18.64 4.85 23.21
CA LYS A 329 -19.94 5.07 22.54
C LYS A 329 -20.10 6.50 22.01
N VAL A 330 -19.52 7.51 22.68
CA VAL A 330 -19.47 8.88 22.16
C VAL A 330 -18.53 8.97 20.96
N TYR A 331 -17.40 8.25 21.00
CA TYR A 331 -16.46 8.20 19.89
C TYR A 331 -17.08 7.59 18.62
N TYR A 332 -17.79 6.46 18.76
CA TYR A 332 -18.48 5.80 17.66
C TYR A 332 -19.93 5.50 18.06
N SER A 333 -20.81 6.41 17.66
CA SER A 333 -22.16 6.52 18.18
C SER A 333 -23.20 5.74 17.36
N LYS A 334 -22.83 5.25 16.15
CA LYS A 334 -23.68 4.44 15.27
C LYS A 334 -25.09 5.04 15.10
N ASN A 335 -25.16 6.32 14.73
CA ASN A 335 -26.39 7.09 14.53
C ASN A 335 -27.15 7.50 15.80
N MET A 336 -26.46 7.69 16.95
CA MET A 336 -27.03 8.46 18.05
C MET A 336 -27.11 9.96 17.68
N ALA A 337 -27.89 10.75 18.44
CA ALA A 337 -28.25 12.15 18.17
C ALA A 337 -27.09 13.11 17.78
N ALA A 338 -25.83 12.77 18.11
CA ALA A 338 -24.64 13.46 17.64
C ALA A 338 -23.65 12.49 16.98
N MET A 339 -23.09 12.90 15.84
CA MET A 339 -22.06 12.16 15.10
C MET A 339 -20.75 12.11 15.90
N GLY A 340 -20.20 10.92 16.11
CA GLY A 340 -18.88 10.73 16.70
C GLY A 340 -17.76 10.80 15.67
N ALA A 341 -16.51 10.91 16.15
CA ALA A 341 -15.32 10.89 15.30
C ALA A 341 -15.19 9.57 14.50
N GLY A 342 -15.60 8.46 15.10
CA GLY A 342 -15.64 7.17 14.45
C GLY A 342 -16.68 7.09 13.34
N ASP A 343 -17.85 7.70 13.52
CA ASP A 343 -18.90 7.76 12.50
C ASP A 343 -18.43 8.58 11.30
N LEU A 344 -17.76 9.71 11.55
CA LEU A 344 -17.13 10.52 10.51
C LEU A 344 -16.15 9.70 9.66
N LEU A 345 -15.24 8.96 10.31
CA LEU A 345 -14.25 8.13 9.61
C LEU A 345 -14.90 6.98 8.84
N MET A 346 -15.89 6.31 9.44
CA MET A 346 -16.63 5.21 8.81
C MET A 346 -17.44 5.67 7.59
N ASN A 347 -17.98 6.90 7.61
CA ASN A 347 -18.71 7.46 6.48
C ASN A 347 -17.84 7.68 5.23
N PHE A 348 -16.52 7.89 5.40
CA PHE A 348 -15.57 7.98 4.29
C PHE A 348 -15.18 6.63 3.67
N LEU A 349 -15.56 5.50 4.29
CA LEU A 349 -15.20 4.18 3.80
C LEU A 349 -15.81 3.90 2.42
N GLY A 350 -17.00 4.43 2.13
CA GLY A 350 -17.62 4.30 0.81
C GLY A 350 -16.81 5.00 -0.29
N VAL A 351 -16.32 6.21 -0.01
CA VAL A 351 -15.44 6.99 -0.90
C VAL A 351 -14.16 6.23 -1.23
N VAL A 352 -13.56 5.59 -0.21
CA VAL A 352 -12.39 4.73 -0.38
C VAL A 352 -12.67 3.59 -1.35
N ILE A 353 -13.79 2.89 -1.20
CA ILE A 353 -14.15 1.75 -2.05
C ILE A 353 -14.37 2.19 -3.49
N ILE A 354 -15.10 3.29 -3.73
CA ILE A 354 -15.33 3.83 -5.07
C ILE A 354 -14.00 4.24 -5.73
N SER A 355 -13.09 4.85 -4.96
CA SER A 355 -11.76 5.26 -5.45
C SER A 355 -10.92 4.08 -5.97
N MET A 356 -11.18 2.87 -5.47
CA MET A 356 -10.50 1.64 -5.90
C MET A 356 -10.81 1.29 -7.35
N GLY A 357 -11.98 1.69 -7.87
CA GLY A 357 -12.35 1.50 -9.28
C GLY A 357 -11.38 2.20 -10.23
N PHE A 358 -10.92 3.41 -9.88
CA PHE A 358 -9.91 4.13 -10.65
C PHE A 358 -8.57 3.38 -10.67
N ARG A 359 -8.16 2.78 -9.54
CA ARG A 359 -6.93 2.00 -9.44
C ARG A 359 -6.97 0.73 -10.29
N ILE A 360 -8.11 0.05 -10.30
CA ILE A 360 -8.35 -1.11 -11.17
C ILE A 360 -8.20 -0.73 -12.64
N TYR A 361 -8.82 0.39 -13.06
CA TYR A 361 -8.71 0.87 -14.43
C TYR A 361 -7.26 1.27 -14.80
N GLN A 362 -6.53 1.93 -13.90
CA GLN A 362 -5.11 2.27 -14.11
C GLN A 362 -4.24 1.03 -14.36
N GLN A 363 -4.59 -0.11 -13.78
CA GLN A 363 -3.85 -1.38 -13.91
C GLN A 363 -4.48 -2.36 -14.92
N ARG A 364 -5.43 -1.91 -15.74
CA ARG A 364 -6.20 -2.77 -16.67
C ARG A 364 -5.33 -3.53 -17.69
N ASP A 365 -4.23 -2.94 -18.16
CA ASP A 365 -3.32 -3.59 -19.10
C ASP A 365 -2.58 -4.76 -18.46
N THR A 366 -2.08 -4.55 -17.23
CA THR A 366 -1.47 -5.60 -16.41
C THR A 366 -2.48 -6.69 -16.09
N MET A 367 -3.71 -6.30 -15.71
CA MET A 367 -4.80 -7.23 -15.44
C MET A 367 -5.14 -8.07 -16.67
N ARG A 368 -5.26 -7.47 -17.86
CA ARG A 368 -5.64 -8.18 -19.09
C ARG A 368 -4.57 -9.20 -19.51
N ARG A 369 -3.30 -8.88 -19.30
CA ARG A 369 -2.17 -9.77 -19.65
C ARG A 369 -2.06 -10.98 -18.73
N HIS A 370 -2.27 -10.78 -17.43
CA HIS A 370 -2.16 -11.83 -16.41
C HIS A 370 -3.54 -12.21 -15.84
N ALA A 371 -4.60 -12.08 -16.66
CA ALA A 371 -5.98 -12.28 -16.20
C ALA A 371 -6.21 -13.69 -15.64
N PRO A 372 -5.74 -14.79 -16.30
CA PRO A 372 -5.94 -16.13 -15.77
C PRO A 372 -5.28 -16.32 -14.40
N GLU A 373 -4.05 -15.84 -14.22
CA GLU A 373 -3.29 -15.97 -12.98
C GLU A 373 -3.92 -15.14 -11.86
N ILE A 374 -4.26 -13.88 -12.14
CA ILE A 374 -4.82 -12.97 -11.15
C ILE A 374 -6.23 -13.42 -10.78
N LEU A 375 -7.15 -13.58 -11.74
CA LEU A 375 -8.54 -13.94 -11.46
C LEU A 375 -8.65 -15.35 -10.89
N GLY A 376 -7.93 -16.32 -11.45
CA GLY A 376 -7.97 -17.69 -10.98
C GLY A 376 -7.41 -17.84 -9.57
N ALA A 377 -6.24 -17.26 -9.28
CA ALA A 377 -5.64 -17.35 -7.95
C ALA A 377 -6.44 -16.59 -6.90
N THR A 378 -6.93 -15.39 -7.22
CA THR A 378 -7.71 -14.59 -6.25
C THR A 378 -9.11 -15.19 -6.02
N PHE A 379 -9.77 -15.74 -7.04
CA PHE A 379 -11.05 -16.43 -6.88
C PHE A 379 -10.92 -17.66 -5.99
N LEU A 380 -9.99 -18.55 -6.32
CA LEU A 380 -9.76 -19.76 -5.54
C LEU A 380 -9.31 -19.43 -4.11
N SER A 381 -8.47 -18.41 -3.94
CA SER A 381 -8.05 -17.92 -2.62
C SER A 381 -9.22 -17.39 -1.80
N SER A 382 -10.11 -16.59 -2.39
CA SER A 382 -11.31 -16.09 -1.72
C SER A 382 -12.23 -17.22 -1.25
N VAL A 383 -12.52 -18.19 -2.13
CA VAL A 383 -13.32 -19.38 -1.78
C VAL A 383 -12.63 -20.15 -0.65
N PHE A 384 -11.36 -20.49 -0.82
CA PHE A 384 -10.58 -21.21 0.19
C PHE A 384 -10.58 -20.48 1.53
N SER A 385 -10.33 -19.17 1.54
CA SER A 385 -10.27 -18.36 2.76
C SER A 385 -11.60 -18.35 3.52
N PHE A 386 -12.73 -18.18 2.83
CA PHE A 386 -14.05 -18.20 3.46
C PHE A 386 -14.37 -19.57 4.05
N PHE A 387 -14.28 -20.63 3.25
CA PHE A 387 -14.67 -21.97 3.70
C PHE A 387 -13.70 -22.54 4.73
N SER A 388 -12.39 -22.40 4.54
CA SER A 388 -11.41 -22.86 5.54
C SER A 388 -11.62 -22.17 6.88
N THR A 389 -11.90 -20.87 6.88
CA THR A 389 -12.17 -20.12 8.11
C THR A 389 -13.47 -20.58 8.78
N ALA A 390 -14.54 -20.78 8.01
CA ALA A 390 -15.81 -21.29 8.52
C ALA A 390 -15.66 -22.69 9.13
N PHE A 391 -15.02 -23.62 8.41
CA PHE A 391 -14.81 -24.99 8.90
C PHE A 391 -13.93 -25.06 10.15
N VAL A 392 -12.83 -24.31 10.19
CA VAL A 392 -11.95 -24.29 11.37
C VAL A 392 -12.64 -23.61 12.55
N ALA A 393 -13.41 -22.53 12.32
CA ALA A 393 -14.18 -21.88 13.38
C ALA A 393 -15.23 -22.82 13.98
N ALA A 394 -15.95 -23.58 13.14
CA ALA A 394 -16.91 -24.59 13.57
C ALA A 394 -16.22 -25.74 14.32
N ALA A 395 -15.11 -26.26 13.80
CA ALA A 395 -14.34 -27.33 14.42
C ALA A 395 -13.77 -26.95 15.80
N LEU A 396 -13.41 -25.68 16.00
CA LEU A 396 -12.95 -25.17 17.29
C LEU A 396 -14.10 -24.80 18.24
N GLY A 397 -15.36 -24.89 17.81
CA GLY A 397 -16.53 -24.46 18.58
C GLY A 397 -16.44 -22.98 18.95
N LEU A 398 -16.11 -22.13 17.98
CA LEU A 398 -16.15 -20.68 18.13
C LEU A 398 -17.60 -20.20 18.06
N GLN A 399 -18.00 -19.28 18.93
CA GLN A 399 -19.35 -18.71 18.92
C GLN A 399 -19.70 -18.14 17.53
N SER A 400 -20.93 -18.43 17.06
CA SER A 400 -21.42 -18.10 15.73
C SER A 400 -21.16 -16.65 15.31
N ASP A 401 -21.42 -15.67 16.18
CA ASP A 401 -21.20 -14.25 15.87
C ASP A 401 -19.73 -13.92 15.60
N LEU A 402 -18.82 -14.53 16.38
CA LEU A 402 -17.38 -14.37 16.23
C LEU A 402 -16.89 -15.10 14.98
N ALA A 403 -17.39 -16.32 14.75
CA ALA A 403 -17.08 -17.09 13.54
C ALA A 403 -17.48 -16.33 12.27
N ARG A 404 -18.70 -15.79 12.22
CA ARG A 404 -19.18 -14.96 11.12
C ARG A 404 -18.33 -13.70 10.91
N ALA A 405 -17.82 -13.09 11.98
CA ALA A 405 -16.91 -11.94 11.89
C ALA A 405 -15.53 -12.29 11.32
N LEU A 406 -15.06 -13.53 11.49
CA LEU A 406 -13.77 -13.99 10.98
C LEU A 406 -13.81 -14.41 9.51
N ILE A 407 -14.97 -14.77 8.95
CA ILE A 407 -15.08 -15.24 7.55
C ILE A 407 -14.33 -14.32 6.56
N PRO A 408 -14.53 -12.98 6.56
CA PRO A 408 -13.82 -12.09 5.65
C PRO A 408 -12.44 -11.64 6.15
N ARG A 409 -11.75 -12.39 7.03
CA ARG A 409 -10.46 -12.00 7.64
C ARG A 409 -9.36 -11.62 6.64
N SER A 410 -9.36 -12.25 5.46
CA SER A 410 -8.33 -12.08 4.42
C SER A 410 -8.62 -10.92 3.46
N VAL A 411 -9.73 -10.23 3.63
CA VAL A 411 -10.17 -9.10 2.79
C VAL A 411 -9.71 -7.79 3.43
N THR A 412 -9.55 -6.71 2.67
CA THR A 412 -9.25 -5.38 3.24
C THR A 412 -10.40 -4.89 4.13
N VAL A 413 -10.12 -4.18 5.23
CA VAL A 413 -11.14 -3.73 6.20
C VAL A 413 -12.30 -2.99 5.53
N ALA A 414 -12.00 -2.13 4.56
CA ALA A 414 -13.00 -1.37 3.81
C ALA A 414 -14.04 -2.25 3.12
N LEU A 415 -13.65 -3.44 2.67
CA LEU A 415 -14.51 -4.38 1.95
C LEU A 415 -15.03 -5.48 2.89
N ALA A 416 -14.26 -5.86 3.91
CA ALA A 416 -14.66 -6.84 4.91
C ALA A 416 -15.84 -6.35 5.76
N LEU A 417 -15.91 -5.06 6.09
CA LEU A 417 -17.00 -4.50 6.89
C LEU A 417 -18.38 -4.66 6.21
N PRO A 418 -18.58 -4.22 4.94
CA PRO A 418 -19.82 -4.52 4.21
C PRO A 418 -20.12 -6.01 4.03
N ILE A 419 -19.10 -6.86 3.83
CA ILE A 419 -19.28 -8.31 3.76
C ILE A 419 -19.79 -8.86 5.10
N SER A 420 -19.19 -8.45 6.22
CA SER A 420 -19.58 -8.90 7.56
C SER A 420 -20.99 -8.47 7.94
N ALA A 421 -21.44 -7.30 7.47
CA ALA A 421 -22.81 -6.86 7.65
C ALA A 421 -23.82 -7.80 6.95
N GLN A 422 -23.46 -8.41 5.83
CA GLN A 422 -24.32 -9.42 5.17
C GLN A 422 -24.40 -10.72 5.98
N PHE A 423 -23.41 -11.01 6.82
CA PHE A 423 -23.42 -12.14 7.75
C PHE A 423 -23.99 -11.79 9.13
N ASP A 424 -24.53 -10.58 9.32
CA ASP A 424 -24.99 -10.05 10.60
C ASP A 424 -23.90 -10.13 11.70
N ALA A 425 -22.64 -9.94 11.32
CA ALA A 425 -21.49 -10.10 12.19
C ALA A 425 -21.04 -8.76 12.84
N PRO A 426 -20.43 -8.81 14.04
CA PRO A 426 -19.92 -7.61 14.72
C PRO A 426 -18.77 -6.92 13.95
N ALA A 427 -19.04 -5.73 13.41
CA ALA A 427 -18.08 -4.92 12.65
C ALA A 427 -16.73 -4.69 13.35
N ALA A 428 -16.74 -4.45 14.67
CA ALA A 428 -15.52 -4.21 15.43
C ALA A 428 -14.60 -5.44 15.47
N ILE A 429 -15.17 -6.63 15.64
CA ILE A 429 -14.43 -7.90 15.63
C ILE A 429 -13.90 -8.19 14.23
N THR A 430 -14.72 -7.98 13.19
CA THR A 430 -14.30 -8.13 11.79
C THR A 430 -13.08 -7.24 11.47
N ALA A 431 -13.16 -5.95 11.79
CA ALA A 431 -12.08 -5.02 11.50
C ALA A 431 -10.79 -5.34 12.28
N ALA A 432 -10.92 -5.74 13.55
CA ALA A 432 -9.79 -6.17 14.35
C ALA A 432 -9.14 -7.44 13.79
N ALA A 433 -9.95 -8.45 13.45
CA ALA A 433 -9.50 -9.70 12.85
C ALA A 433 -8.74 -9.46 11.54
N VAL A 434 -9.29 -8.63 10.65
CA VAL A 434 -8.65 -8.26 9.38
C VAL A 434 -7.36 -7.49 9.59
N LEU A 435 -7.33 -6.55 10.55
CA LEU A 435 -6.10 -5.80 10.83
C LEU A 435 -5.01 -6.71 11.39
N LEU A 436 -5.35 -7.57 12.34
CA LEU A 436 -4.43 -8.54 12.93
C LEU A 436 -3.91 -9.49 11.85
N GLN A 437 -4.79 -10.00 10.99
CA GLN A 437 -4.42 -10.77 9.80
C GLN A 437 -3.43 -9.99 8.92
N GLY A 438 -3.70 -8.71 8.65
CA GLY A 438 -2.83 -7.82 7.90
C GLY A 438 -1.44 -7.64 8.52
N MET A 439 -1.39 -7.45 9.84
CA MET A 439 -0.13 -7.32 10.59
C MET A 439 0.66 -8.62 10.61
N LEU A 440 -0.02 -9.76 10.82
CA LEU A 440 0.60 -11.09 10.76
C LEU A 440 1.19 -11.35 9.38
N GLY A 441 0.45 -11.10 8.31
CA GLY A 441 0.97 -11.28 6.95
C GLY A 441 2.05 -10.28 6.57
N ALA A 442 2.01 -9.05 7.06
CA ALA A 442 3.06 -8.06 6.83
C ALA A 442 4.40 -8.45 7.50
N ASN A 443 4.32 -8.98 8.73
CA ASN A 443 5.51 -9.33 9.50
C ASN A 443 6.10 -10.69 9.08
N PHE A 444 5.24 -11.67 8.81
CA PHE A 444 5.67 -13.06 8.57
C PHE A 444 5.56 -13.50 7.11
N GLY A 445 4.68 -12.90 6.31
CA GLY A 445 4.33 -13.38 4.97
C GLY A 445 5.51 -13.45 4.00
N PRO A 446 6.27 -12.36 3.77
CA PRO A 446 7.42 -12.40 2.86
C PRO A 446 8.50 -13.43 3.27
N SER A 447 8.76 -13.55 4.57
CA SER A 447 9.72 -14.51 5.12
C SER A 447 9.23 -15.95 4.92
N LEU A 448 7.94 -16.21 5.16
CA LEU A 448 7.33 -17.53 4.99
C LEU A 448 7.33 -18.00 3.54
N MET A 449 6.97 -17.12 2.59
CA MET A 449 7.05 -17.45 1.15
C MET A 449 8.48 -17.75 0.72
N THR A 450 9.47 -17.04 1.27
CA THR A 450 10.88 -17.28 0.99
C THR A 450 11.36 -18.60 1.58
N ALA A 451 10.93 -18.94 2.80
CA ALA A 451 11.27 -20.21 3.46
C ALA A 451 10.71 -21.43 2.71
N VAL A 452 9.51 -21.31 2.14
CA VAL A 452 8.89 -22.37 1.31
C VAL A 452 9.43 -22.37 -0.14
N GLY A 453 10.32 -21.45 -0.51
CA GLY A 453 10.97 -21.42 -1.82
C GLY A 453 10.16 -20.77 -2.94
N ILE A 454 9.14 -19.97 -2.62
CA ILE A 454 8.32 -19.26 -3.60
C ILE A 454 9.07 -18.01 -4.07
N LYS A 455 9.62 -18.08 -5.29
CA LYS A 455 10.42 -17.00 -5.90
C LYS A 455 9.66 -16.15 -6.91
N ASP A 456 8.47 -16.58 -7.29
CA ASP A 456 7.67 -15.94 -8.34
C ASP A 456 7.09 -14.60 -7.86
N THR A 457 7.50 -13.49 -8.49
CA THR A 457 7.05 -12.13 -8.13
C THR A 457 5.53 -11.96 -8.19
N ILE A 458 4.88 -12.57 -9.20
CA ILE A 458 3.43 -12.46 -9.37
C ILE A 458 2.75 -13.22 -8.23
N ALA A 459 3.16 -14.46 -7.97
CA ALA A 459 2.60 -15.26 -6.89
C ALA A 459 2.83 -14.62 -5.52
N ARG A 460 4.02 -14.08 -5.26
CA ARG A 460 4.33 -13.36 -4.02
C ARG A 460 3.46 -12.12 -3.86
N GLY A 461 3.30 -11.32 -4.91
CA GLY A 461 2.43 -10.15 -4.91
C GLY A 461 0.96 -10.51 -4.70
N LEU A 462 0.48 -11.53 -5.41
CA LEU A 462 -0.89 -12.03 -5.26
C LEU A 462 -1.15 -12.54 -3.85
N ALA A 463 -0.26 -13.37 -3.30
CA ALA A 463 -0.43 -13.96 -1.98
C ALA A 463 -0.33 -12.94 -0.84
N ALA A 464 0.69 -12.07 -0.85
CA ALA A 464 0.88 -11.09 0.22
C ALA A 464 -0.30 -10.13 0.32
N ALA A 465 -0.73 -9.59 -0.80
CA ALA A 465 -1.84 -8.65 -0.83
C ALA A 465 -3.21 -9.33 -0.70
N GLY A 466 -3.38 -10.53 -1.24
CA GLY A 466 -4.63 -11.30 -1.13
C GLY A 466 -4.88 -11.85 0.28
N THR A 467 -3.82 -12.04 1.07
CA THR A 467 -3.93 -12.57 2.45
C THR A 467 -3.97 -11.48 3.51
N ALA A 468 -3.23 -10.39 3.30
CA ALA A 468 -2.96 -9.35 4.31
C ALA A 468 -3.24 -7.92 3.81
N GLY A 469 -3.91 -7.79 2.66
CA GLY A 469 -4.35 -6.52 2.10
C GLY A 469 -3.21 -5.52 1.86
N GLY A 470 -3.49 -4.25 2.15
CA GLY A 470 -2.53 -3.16 1.97
C GLY A 470 -1.28 -3.28 2.87
N LEU A 471 -1.40 -3.90 4.04
CA LEU A 471 -0.26 -4.10 4.96
C LEU A 471 0.72 -5.13 4.40
N GLY A 472 0.19 -6.27 3.93
CA GLY A 472 0.97 -7.28 3.22
C GLY A 472 1.65 -6.70 1.98
N THR A 473 0.92 -5.89 1.20
CA THR A 473 1.45 -5.16 0.03
C THR A 473 2.65 -4.31 0.42
N ALA A 474 2.49 -3.40 1.38
CA ALA A 474 3.55 -2.48 1.78
C ALA A 474 4.80 -3.22 2.28
N SER A 475 4.62 -4.29 3.06
CA SER A 475 5.72 -5.09 3.58
C SER A 475 6.52 -5.78 2.47
N LEU A 476 5.84 -6.38 1.49
CA LEU A 476 6.48 -7.07 0.38
C LEU A 476 7.17 -6.06 -0.54
N THR A 477 6.47 -5.02 -0.95
CA THR A 477 6.95 -4.05 -1.95
C THR A 477 8.07 -3.16 -1.42
N SER A 478 8.27 -3.11 -0.10
CA SER A 478 9.45 -2.48 0.50
C SER A 478 10.75 -3.21 0.16
N LYS A 479 10.68 -4.52 -0.11
CA LYS A 479 11.81 -5.39 -0.47
C LYS A 479 11.80 -5.76 -1.96
N GLU A 480 10.61 -5.93 -2.52
CA GLU A 480 10.34 -6.33 -3.92
C GLU A 480 9.38 -5.33 -4.60
N PRO A 481 9.85 -4.12 -4.95
CA PRO A 481 9.00 -3.08 -5.54
C PRO A 481 8.25 -3.53 -6.80
N GLU A 482 8.82 -4.45 -7.57
CA GLU A 482 8.27 -5.04 -8.78
C GLU A 482 6.96 -5.83 -8.56
N ALA A 483 6.68 -6.26 -7.31
CA ALA A 483 5.45 -6.98 -6.96
C ALA A 483 4.24 -6.05 -6.79
N LEU A 484 4.45 -4.73 -6.71
CA LEU A 484 3.40 -3.75 -6.36
C LEU A 484 2.17 -3.76 -7.27
N PRO A 485 2.28 -3.86 -8.61
CA PRO A 485 1.11 -3.90 -9.49
C PRO A 485 0.25 -5.14 -9.25
N PHE A 486 0.90 -6.29 -9.05
CA PHE A 486 0.23 -7.55 -8.73
C PHE A 486 -0.42 -7.50 -7.35
N CYS A 487 0.22 -6.85 -6.38
CA CYS A 487 -0.39 -6.59 -5.07
C CYS A 487 -1.66 -5.73 -5.20
N ALA A 488 -1.57 -4.64 -5.96
CA ALA A 488 -2.68 -3.71 -6.17
C ALA A 488 -3.89 -4.39 -6.83
N LEU A 489 -3.62 -5.22 -7.83
CA LEU A 489 -4.64 -6.04 -8.50
C LEU A 489 -5.19 -7.11 -7.56
N SER A 490 -4.34 -7.81 -6.83
CA SER A 490 -4.75 -8.89 -5.92
C SER A 490 -5.68 -8.41 -4.83
N TYR A 491 -5.28 -7.39 -4.04
CA TYR A 491 -6.14 -6.91 -2.95
C TYR A 491 -7.49 -6.42 -3.50
N SER A 492 -7.47 -5.83 -4.71
CA SER A 492 -8.66 -5.32 -5.36
C SER A 492 -9.60 -6.45 -5.78
N MET A 493 -9.05 -7.46 -6.45
CA MET A 493 -9.81 -8.61 -6.95
C MET A 493 -10.30 -9.51 -5.82
N VAL A 494 -9.48 -9.78 -4.80
CA VAL A 494 -9.92 -10.53 -3.61
C VAL A 494 -11.12 -9.84 -2.96
N GLY A 495 -11.09 -8.52 -2.81
CA GLY A 495 -12.22 -7.78 -2.25
C GLY A 495 -13.50 -7.87 -3.09
N ILE A 496 -13.36 -7.73 -4.42
CA ILE A 496 -14.47 -7.88 -5.38
C ILE A 496 -15.06 -9.28 -5.31
N LEU A 497 -14.24 -10.30 -5.52
CA LEU A 497 -14.66 -11.69 -5.61
C LEU A 497 -15.23 -12.19 -4.28
N SER A 498 -14.60 -11.83 -3.16
CA SER A 498 -15.12 -12.14 -1.83
C SER A 498 -16.48 -11.50 -1.58
N THR A 499 -16.72 -10.27 -2.05
CA THR A 499 -18.04 -9.65 -1.88
C THR A 499 -19.09 -10.29 -2.76
N VAL A 500 -18.76 -10.59 -4.02
CA VAL A 500 -19.66 -11.32 -4.93
C VAL A 500 -20.01 -12.68 -4.32
N LEU A 501 -19.01 -13.43 -3.84
CA LEU A 501 -19.21 -14.71 -3.16
C LEU A 501 -20.13 -14.58 -1.94
N ALA A 502 -19.92 -13.58 -1.09
CA ALA A 502 -20.76 -13.34 0.09
C ALA A 502 -22.21 -12.95 -0.26
N THR A 503 -22.43 -12.36 -1.44
CA THR A 503 -23.75 -11.93 -1.90
C THR A 503 -24.56 -13.09 -2.49
N ILE A 504 -23.90 -14.12 -3.03
CA ILE A 504 -24.57 -15.30 -3.59
C ILE A 504 -25.31 -16.03 -2.45
N PRO A 505 -26.65 -16.14 -2.48
CA PRO A 505 -27.42 -16.72 -1.38
C PRO A 505 -26.99 -18.14 -1.02
N PHE A 506 -26.65 -18.96 -2.03
CA PHE A 506 -26.15 -20.32 -1.82
C PHE A 506 -24.87 -20.35 -1.00
N VAL A 507 -23.88 -19.53 -1.36
CA VAL A 507 -22.59 -19.46 -0.64
C VAL A 507 -22.79 -18.88 0.75
N ARG A 508 -23.57 -17.80 0.87
CA ARG A 508 -23.89 -17.17 2.15
C ARG A 508 -24.54 -18.16 3.11
N ASN A 509 -25.57 -18.86 2.67
CA ASN A 509 -26.31 -19.83 3.50
C ASN A 509 -25.43 -21.04 3.86
N ALA A 510 -24.58 -21.50 2.94
CA ALA A 510 -23.63 -22.56 3.23
C ALA A 510 -22.63 -22.15 4.33
N LEU A 511 -22.06 -20.94 4.24
CA LEU A 511 -21.12 -20.43 5.24
C LEU A 511 -21.79 -20.24 6.61
N ILE A 512 -22.98 -19.67 6.65
CA ILE A 512 -23.76 -19.53 7.89
C ILE A 512 -24.07 -20.91 8.47
N GLY A 513 -24.55 -21.85 7.65
CA GLY A 513 -24.86 -23.21 8.09
C GLY A 513 -23.66 -23.99 8.64
N ILE A 514 -22.43 -23.70 8.19
CA ILE A 514 -21.21 -24.30 8.75
C ILE A 514 -20.93 -23.76 10.16
N VAL A 515 -21.08 -22.46 10.38
CA VAL A 515 -20.69 -21.81 11.66
C VAL A 515 -21.82 -21.73 12.68
N GLY A 516 -23.03 -22.14 12.31
CA GLY A 516 -24.23 -22.13 13.16
C GLY A 516 -24.97 -20.81 13.08
#